data_AF-A0A091R7T2-F1
#
_entry.id   AF-A0A091R7T2-F1
#
_cell.length_a   1.000
_cell.length_b   1.000
_cell.length_c   1.000
_cell.angle_alpha   90.00
_cell.angle_beta   90.00
_cell.angle_gamma   90.00
#
_symmetry.space_group_name_H-M   'P 1'
#
loop_
_entity.id
_entity.type
_entity.pdbx_description
1 polymer ?
#
loop_
_entity_poly.entity_id
_entity_poly.type
_entity_poly.pdbx_seq_one_letter_code
_entity_poly.pdbx_strand_id
1 'polypeptide(L)'
;DQLDIISMAETTMMPEEIELEMAKIQRLREVLVRRESELRFMMDDIQLCKDIMNLKKELQNLVAIPEKEKTKMEKQREDELIQKIHRLVQKRDFLVDDAEVERLREREEDKEMAEFLRTKLKPLDKATQSPTSSPAEKKAEPPPSKPTITKAGLAIIKDCCGAAQCSIM
;
A
#
# COMPACT_ATOMS: atom_id res chain seq x y z
N ASP A 1 50.58 16.61 -2.13
CA ASP A 1 49.14 16.78 -1.86
C ASP A 1 48.46 17.35 -3.08
N GLN A 2 47.98 16.43 -3.93
CA GLN A 2 47.30 16.71 -5.18
C GLN A 2 45.83 16.91 -4.81
N LEU A 3 45.37 18.16 -4.86
CA LEU A 3 43.95 18.47 -4.69
C LEU A 3 43.19 17.74 -5.79
N ASP A 4 42.32 16.81 -5.40
CA ASP A 4 41.27 16.24 -6.24
C ASP A 4 40.36 17.38 -6.71
N ILE A 5 40.75 17.99 -7.83
CA ILE A 5 39.88 18.88 -8.59
C ILE A 5 38.87 17.95 -9.24
N ILE A 6 37.70 17.81 -8.61
CA ILE A 6 36.53 17.21 -9.26
C ILE A 6 36.19 18.11 -10.44
N SER A 7 36.63 17.71 -11.63
CA SER A 7 36.27 18.35 -12.88
C SER A 7 34.76 18.24 -13.06
N MET A 8 34.04 19.35 -12.90
CA MET A 8 32.65 19.49 -13.31
C MET A 8 32.51 19.79 -14.81
N ALA A 9 33.62 19.71 -15.56
CA ALA A 9 33.59 19.76 -17.01
C ALA A 9 33.31 18.34 -17.55
N GLU A 10 32.27 18.24 -18.38
CA GLU A 10 31.81 17.05 -19.13
C GLU A 10 30.76 16.16 -18.47
N THR A 11 29.66 16.74 -18.01
CA THR A 11 28.34 16.13 -18.27
C THR A 11 27.29 17.22 -18.45
N THR A 12 27.43 18.01 -19.52
CA THR A 12 26.35 18.90 -19.95
C THR A 12 25.29 18.01 -20.58
N MET A 13 24.41 17.44 -19.75
CA MET A 13 23.25 16.69 -20.25
C MET A 13 22.50 17.59 -21.22
N MET A 14 22.14 17.04 -22.38
CA MET A 14 21.34 17.78 -23.35
C MET A 14 19.99 18.13 -22.72
N PRO A 15 19.36 19.27 -23.05
CA PRO A 15 18.06 19.64 -22.49
C PRO A 15 17.02 18.51 -22.57
N GLU A 16 17.02 17.73 -23.65
CA GLU A 16 16.15 16.58 -23.85
C GLU A 16 16.41 15.44 -22.85
N GLU A 17 17.68 15.22 -22.46
CA GLU A 17 18.06 14.22 -21.46
C GLU A 17 17.64 14.66 -20.06
N ILE A 18 17.73 15.97 -19.76
CA ILE A 18 17.24 16.55 -18.50
C ILE A 18 15.72 16.38 -18.40
N GLU A 19 14.98 16.68 -19.48
CA GLU A 19 13.52 16.48 -19.53
C GLU A 19 13.13 15.02 -19.32
N LEU A 20 13.89 14.08 -19.91
CA LEU A 20 13.66 12.65 -19.71
C LEU A 20 13.90 12.22 -18.25
N GLU A 21 14.97 12.68 -17.63
CA GLU A 21 15.25 12.39 -16.21
C GLU A 21 14.21 13.02 -15.27
N MET A 22 13.76 14.25 -15.56
CA MET A 22 12.67 14.88 -14.81
C MET A 22 11.37 14.05 -14.90
N ALA A 23 11.03 13.54 -16.07
CA ALA A 23 9.87 12.66 -16.24
C ALA A 23 10.01 11.35 -15.44
N LYS A 24 11.21 10.75 -15.40
CA LYS A 24 11.49 9.57 -14.57
C LYS A 24 11.34 9.87 -13.07
N ILE A 25 11.88 11.00 -12.60
CA ILE A 25 11.77 11.44 -11.21
C ILE A 25 10.31 11.65 -10.82
N GLN A 26 9.53 12.32 -11.67
CA GLN A 26 8.12 12.57 -11.41
C GLN A 26 7.32 11.26 -11.31
N ARG A 27 7.57 10.30 -12.21
CA ARG A 27 6.95 8.97 -12.15
C ARG A 27 7.34 8.23 -10.87
N LEU A 28 8.61 8.27 -10.48
CA LEU A 28 9.08 7.63 -9.25
C LEU A 28 8.41 8.25 -8.01
N ARG A 29 8.30 9.58 -7.98
CA ARG A 29 7.60 10.30 -6.91
C ARG A 29 6.15 9.85 -6.78
N GLU A 30 5.43 9.71 -7.89
CA GLU A 30 4.04 9.25 -7.87
C GLU A 30 3.91 7.83 -7.30
N VAL A 31 4.79 6.91 -7.70
CA VAL A 31 4.83 5.54 -7.13
C VAL A 31 5.10 5.58 -5.63
N LEU A 32 6.03 6.40 -5.18
CA LEU A 32 6.38 6.52 -3.76
C LEU A 32 5.22 7.10 -2.94
N VAL A 33 4.50 8.10 -3.46
CA VAL A 33 3.35 8.71 -2.77
C VAL A 33 2.19 7.72 -2.63
N ARG A 34 1.91 6.90 -3.65
CA ARG A 34 0.92 5.81 -3.55
C ARG A 34 1.32 4.80 -2.48
N ARG A 35 2.59 4.37 -2.51
CA ARG A 35 3.14 3.44 -1.51
C ARG A 35 3.09 4.01 -0.09
N GLU A 36 3.37 5.29 0.09
CA GLU A 36 3.24 5.96 1.39
C GLU A 36 1.80 5.92 1.88
N SER A 37 0.83 6.14 0.98
CA SER A 37 -0.60 6.11 1.30
C SER A 37 -1.03 4.70 1.72
N GLU A 38 -0.63 3.65 0.99
CA GLU A 38 -0.84 2.25 1.39
C GLU A 38 -0.28 1.95 2.79
N LEU A 39 0.94 2.42 3.06
CA LEU A 39 1.60 2.23 4.36
C LEU A 39 0.86 2.95 5.49
N ARG A 40 0.25 4.11 5.22
CA ARG A 40 -0.56 4.83 6.19
C ARG A 40 -1.84 4.08 6.54
N PHE A 41 -2.56 3.55 5.54
CA PHE A 41 -3.72 2.68 5.78
C PHE A 41 -3.34 1.45 6.62
N MET A 42 -2.23 0.78 6.30
CA MET A 42 -1.75 -0.37 7.08
C MET A 42 -1.39 0.01 8.52
N MET A 43 -0.74 1.17 8.72
CA MET A 43 -0.38 1.64 10.06
C MET A 43 -1.63 1.92 10.91
N ASP A 44 -2.64 2.56 10.33
CA ASP A 44 -3.90 2.84 10.99
C ASP A 44 -4.66 1.55 11.32
N ASP A 45 -4.71 0.57 10.43
CA ASP A 45 -5.31 -0.75 10.68
C ASP A 45 -4.60 -1.50 11.81
N ILE A 46 -3.27 -1.49 11.82
CA ILE A 46 -2.47 -2.08 12.90
C ILE A 46 -2.79 -1.42 14.24
N GLN A 47 -2.96 -0.10 14.27
CA GLN A 47 -3.29 0.61 15.51
C GLN A 47 -4.70 0.25 16.00
N LEU A 48 -5.68 0.22 15.10
CA LEU A 48 -7.04 -0.23 15.42
C LEU A 48 -7.05 -1.67 15.94
N CYS A 49 -6.29 -2.57 15.31
CA CYS A 49 -6.15 -3.95 15.73
C CYS A 49 -5.57 -4.06 17.14
N LYS A 50 -4.50 -3.31 17.47
CA LYS A 50 -3.92 -3.27 18.81
C LYS A 50 -4.94 -2.80 19.86
N ASP A 51 -5.66 -1.72 19.58
CA ASP A 51 -6.66 -1.18 20.49
C ASP A 51 -7.81 -2.17 20.72
N ILE A 52 -8.31 -2.80 19.65
CA ILE A 52 -9.33 -3.85 19.72
C ILE A 52 -8.83 -5.04 20.54
N MET A 53 -7.59 -5.50 20.32
CA MET A 53 -7.01 -6.62 21.06
C MET A 53 -6.89 -6.34 22.54
N ASN A 54 -6.45 -5.13 22.91
CA ASN A 54 -6.33 -4.72 24.32
C ASN A 54 -7.71 -4.71 25.01
N LEU A 55 -8.72 -4.13 24.37
CA LEU A 55 -10.09 -4.13 24.90
C LEU A 55 -10.69 -5.54 24.97
N LYS A 56 -10.44 -6.39 23.97
CA LYS A 56 -10.89 -7.79 23.97
C LYS A 56 -10.26 -8.57 25.13
N LYS A 57 -8.98 -8.33 25.43
CA LYS A 57 -8.30 -8.96 26.55
C LYS A 57 -8.90 -8.52 27.89
N GLU A 58 -9.20 -7.24 28.06
CA GLU A 58 -9.90 -6.73 29.25
C GLU A 58 -11.29 -7.38 29.38
N LEU A 59 -12.04 -7.44 28.27
CA LEU A 59 -13.36 -8.06 28.23
C LEU A 59 -13.31 -9.55 28.59
N GLN A 60 -12.33 -10.29 28.06
CA GLN A 60 -12.14 -11.71 28.37
C GLN A 60 -11.92 -11.95 29.87
N ASN A 61 -11.22 -11.07 30.56
CA ASN A 61 -11.02 -11.18 32.01
C ASN A 61 -12.34 -11.04 32.78
N LEU A 62 -13.22 -10.12 32.36
CA LEU A 62 -14.55 -9.96 32.98
C LEU A 62 -15.48 -11.12 32.66
N VAL A 63 -15.50 -11.57 31.39
CA VAL A 63 -16.34 -12.69 30.94
C VAL A 63 -15.95 -14.01 31.62
N ALA A 64 -14.70 -14.16 32.05
CA ALA A 64 -14.24 -15.33 32.80
C ALA A 64 -14.85 -15.43 34.21
N ILE A 65 -15.37 -14.33 34.76
CA ILE A 65 -16.03 -14.31 36.07
C ILE A 65 -17.45 -14.89 35.93
N PRO A 66 -17.86 -15.87 36.75
CA PRO A 66 -19.23 -16.37 36.74
C PRO A 66 -20.27 -15.27 36.96
N GLU A 67 -21.38 -15.30 36.22
CA GLU A 67 -22.39 -14.24 36.21
C GLU A 67 -23.04 -13.94 37.59
N LYS A 68 -23.04 -14.95 38.47
CA LYS A 68 -23.54 -14.84 39.86
C LYS A 68 -22.58 -14.09 40.78
N GLU A 69 -21.30 -14.07 40.43
CA GLU A 69 -20.21 -13.49 41.21
C GLU A 69 -19.84 -12.08 40.71
N LYS A 70 -20.26 -11.71 39.49
CA LYS A 70 -20.07 -10.36 38.94
C LYS A 70 -20.85 -9.30 39.72
N THR A 71 -20.13 -8.27 40.12
CA THR A 71 -20.69 -7.03 40.63
C THR A 71 -21.41 -6.24 39.53
N LYS A 72 -22.29 -5.31 39.94
CA LYS A 72 -22.98 -4.41 39.01
C LYS A 72 -21.99 -3.55 38.18
N MET A 73 -20.88 -3.14 38.80
CA MET A 73 -19.84 -2.36 38.13
C MET A 73 -19.14 -3.17 37.03
N GLU A 74 -18.85 -4.45 37.28
CA GLU A 74 -18.24 -5.33 36.27
C GLU A 74 -19.17 -5.56 35.07
N LYS A 75 -20.48 -5.74 35.31
CA LYS A 75 -21.47 -5.86 34.23
C LYS A 75 -21.55 -4.58 33.38
N GLN A 76 -21.59 -3.41 34.03
CA GLN A 76 -21.55 -2.13 33.32
C GLN A 76 -20.28 -1.96 32.50
N ARG A 77 -19.12 -2.36 33.07
CA ARG A 77 -17.85 -2.29 32.37
C ARG A 77 -17.80 -3.23 31.16
N GLU A 78 -18.37 -4.43 31.28
CA GLU A 78 -18.50 -5.37 30.18
C GLU A 78 -19.27 -4.76 29.00
N ASP A 79 -20.44 -4.15 29.27
CA ASP A 79 -21.25 -3.46 28.26
C ASP A 79 -20.47 -2.29 27.61
N GLU A 80 -19.76 -1.49 28.40
CA GLU A 80 -18.91 -0.40 27.89
C GLU A 80 -17.81 -0.91 26.95
N LEU A 81 -17.14 -2.01 27.31
CA LEU A 81 -16.07 -2.59 26.51
C LEU A 81 -16.62 -3.13 25.19
N ILE A 82 -17.76 -3.83 25.23
CA ILE A 82 -18.44 -4.32 24.02
C ILE A 82 -18.76 -3.15 23.08
N GLN A 83 -19.34 -2.07 23.60
CA GLN A 83 -19.64 -0.89 22.78
C GLN A 83 -18.39 -0.22 22.20
N LYS A 84 -17.30 -0.13 22.97
CA LYS A 84 -16.02 0.43 22.48
C LYS A 84 -15.42 -0.44 21.38
N ILE A 85 -15.41 -1.77 21.56
CA ILE A 85 -14.93 -2.73 20.56
C ILE A 85 -15.76 -2.60 19.29
N HIS A 86 -17.08 -2.55 19.38
CA HIS A 86 -17.97 -2.40 18.23
C HIS A 86 -17.66 -1.12 17.45
N ARG A 87 -17.49 0.03 18.12
CA ARG A 87 -17.11 1.29 17.46
C ARG A 87 -15.78 1.21 16.74
N LEU A 88 -14.77 0.55 17.32
CA LEU A 88 -13.47 0.39 16.66
C LEU A 88 -13.53 -0.56 15.47
N VAL A 89 -14.33 -1.63 15.56
CA VAL A 89 -14.57 -2.53 14.43
C VAL A 89 -15.25 -1.77 13.29
N GLN A 90 -16.27 -0.97 13.57
CA GLN A 90 -16.90 -0.11 12.55
C GLN A 90 -15.90 0.86 11.92
N LYS A 91 -15.05 1.50 12.72
CA LYS A 91 -14.00 2.39 12.21
C LYS A 91 -13.02 1.65 11.29
N ARG A 92 -12.67 0.41 11.63
CA ARG A 92 -11.82 -0.43 10.79
C ARG A 92 -12.50 -0.83 9.49
N ASP A 93 -13.80 -1.13 9.54
CA ASP A 93 -14.57 -1.45 8.33
C ASP A 93 -14.58 -0.26 7.36
N PHE A 94 -14.78 0.97 7.86
CA PHE A 94 -14.65 2.19 7.05
C PHE A 94 -13.24 2.39 6.48
N LEU A 95 -12.19 2.09 7.25
CA LEU A 95 -10.80 2.19 6.76
C LEU A 95 -10.55 1.25 5.57
N VAL A 96 -11.13 0.05 5.60
CA VAL A 96 -11.04 -0.93 4.51
C VAL A 96 -11.78 -0.41 3.27
N ASP A 97 -12.98 0.14 3.45
CA ASP A 97 -13.75 0.72 2.35
C ASP A 97 -13.00 1.91 1.71
N ASP A 98 -12.43 2.81 2.51
CA ASP A 98 -11.65 3.94 2.04
C ASP A 98 -10.40 3.50 1.25
N ALA A 99 -9.69 2.47 1.73
CA ALA A 99 -8.53 1.91 1.04
C ALA A 99 -8.91 1.28 -0.32
N GLU A 100 -10.09 0.63 -0.39
CA GLU A 100 -10.59 0.07 -1.64
C GLU A 100 -10.96 1.17 -2.65
N VAL A 101 -11.59 2.25 -2.18
CA VAL A 101 -11.89 3.42 -3.03
C VAL A 101 -10.60 4.03 -3.60
N GLU A 102 -9.56 4.19 -2.78
CA GLU A 102 -8.27 4.71 -3.23
C GLU A 102 -7.65 3.80 -4.30
N ARG A 103 -7.66 2.48 -4.08
CA ARG A 103 -7.13 1.50 -5.04
C ARG A 103 -7.87 1.54 -6.38
N LEU A 104 -9.20 1.72 -6.35
CA LEU A 104 -10.00 1.85 -7.56
C LEU A 104 -9.68 3.15 -8.31
N ARG A 105 -9.48 4.25 -7.58
CA ARG A 105 -9.08 5.54 -8.16
C ARG A 105 -7.74 5.44 -8.89
N GLU A 106 -6.72 4.89 -8.23
CA GLU A 106 -5.38 4.72 -8.82
C GLU A 106 -5.42 3.86 -10.10
N ARG A 107 -6.25 2.81 -10.12
CA ARG A 107 -6.43 1.97 -11.31
C ARG A 107 -7.06 2.74 -12.48
N GLU A 108 -8.03 3.61 -12.20
CA GLU A 108 -8.66 4.42 -13.24
C GLU A 108 -7.70 5.49 -13.76
N GLU A 109 -6.92 6.14 -12.89
CA GLU A 109 -5.85 7.08 -13.29
C GLU A 109 -4.83 6.41 -14.24
N ASP A 110 -4.38 5.20 -13.92
CA ASP A 110 -3.45 4.44 -14.76
C ASP A 110 -4.06 4.08 -16.12
N LYS A 111 -5.35 3.74 -16.12
CA LYS A 111 -6.09 3.41 -17.35
C LYS A 111 -6.24 4.64 -18.24
N GLU A 112 -6.63 5.78 -17.69
CA GLU A 112 -6.73 7.05 -18.41
C GLU A 112 -5.37 7.46 -19.00
N MET A 113 -4.29 7.31 -18.23
CA MET A 113 -2.93 7.60 -18.71
C MET A 113 -2.53 6.67 -19.87
N ALA A 114 -2.79 5.38 -19.76
CA ALA A 114 -2.49 4.41 -20.82
C ALA A 114 -3.31 4.67 -22.08
N GLU A 115 -4.59 5.02 -21.94
CA GLU A 115 -5.48 5.38 -23.05
C GLU A 115 -5.04 6.68 -23.74
N PHE A 116 -4.62 7.68 -22.95
CA PHE A 116 -4.07 8.94 -23.46
C PHE A 116 -2.81 8.69 -24.30
N LEU A 117 -1.84 7.96 -23.75
CA LEU A 117 -0.61 7.60 -24.46
C LEU A 117 -0.91 6.82 -25.73
N ARG A 118 -1.79 5.81 -25.65
CA ARG A 118 -2.21 5.05 -26.83
C ARG A 118 -2.83 5.94 -27.90
N THR A 119 -3.65 6.91 -27.52
CA THR A 119 -4.32 7.81 -28.47
C THR A 119 -3.34 8.80 -29.11
N LYS A 120 -2.38 9.33 -28.33
CA LYS A 120 -1.38 10.30 -28.79
C LYS A 120 -0.22 9.68 -29.57
N LEU A 121 0.11 8.41 -29.31
CA LEU A 121 1.23 7.70 -29.94
C LEU A 121 0.82 6.85 -31.16
N LYS A 122 -0.45 6.44 -31.28
CA LYS A 122 -0.98 5.78 -32.50
C LYS A 122 -0.65 6.49 -33.83
N PRO A 123 -0.56 7.82 -33.92
CA PRO A 123 -0.12 8.51 -35.14
C PRO A 123 1.37 8.27 -35.51
N LEU A 124 2.23 7.90 -34.56
CA LEU A 124 3.67 7.65 -34.79
C LEU A 124 3.95 6.24 -35.34
N ASP A 125 3.15 5.24 -34.98
CA ASP A 125 3.32 3.85 -35.49
C ASP A 125 3.12 3.73 -37.02
N LYS A 126 2.39 4.67 -37.63
CA LYS A 126 2.19 4.73 -39.08
C LYS A 126 3.32 5.46 -39.82
N ALA A 127 4.18 6.20 -39.12
CA ALA A 127 5.31 6.92 -39.71
C ALA A 127 6.58 6.07 -39.81
N THR A 128 6.66 4.94 -39.08
CA THR A 128 7.87 4.10 -38.98
C THR A 128 7.77 2.78 -39.76
N GLN A 129 6.81 2.61 -40.67
CA GLN A 129 6.79 1.42 -41.55
C GLN A 129 7.87 1.52 -42.64
N SER A 130 9.12 1.24 -42.28
CA SER A 130 10.15 0.78 -43.21
C SER A 130 10.10 -0.76 -43.29
N PRO A 131 10.34 -1.37 -44.46
CA PRO A 131 10.23 -2.81 -44.61
C PRO A 131 11.57 -3.46 -44.24
N THR A 132 11.73 -3.86 -42.97
CA THR A 132 12.79 -4.81 -42.64
C THR A 132 12.39 -5.70 -41.46
N SER A 133 12.40 -6.99 -41.77
CA SER A 133 12.05 -8.12 -40.91
C SER A 133 13.08 -8.41 -39.81
N SER A 134 12.57 -8.94 -38.69
CA SER A 134 13.18 -9.79 -37.63
C SER A 134 13.78 -9.12 -36.37
N PRO A 135 13.94 -9.86 -35.24
CA PRO A 135 12.95 -10.70 -34.54
C PRO A 135 12.78 -10.34 -33.04
N ALA A 136 11.53 -10.35 -32.57
CA ALA A 136 11.04 -10.51 -31.19
C ALA A 136 11.95 -10.02 -30.02
N GLU A 137 11.86 -8.73 -29.71
CA GLU A 137 12.30 -8.20 -28.41
C GLU A 137 11.31 -8.57 -27.31
N LYS A 138 11.84 -9.10 -26.21
CA LYS A 138 11.10 -9.54 -25.03
C LYS A 138 10.37 -8.34 -24.42
N LYS A 139 9.05 -8.46 -24.29
CA LYS A 139 8.23 -7.56 -23.46
C LYS A 139 8.85 -7.49 -22.06
N ALA A 140 9.22 -6.29 -21.63
CA ALA A 140 9.51 -6.03 -20.23
C ALA A 140 8.23 -6.31 -19.43
N GLU A 141 8.29 -7.27 -18.52
CA GLU A 141 7.21 -7.54 -17.57
C GLU A 141 6.96 -6.31 -16.68
N PRO A 142 5.69 -5.99 -16.38
CA PRO A 142 5.38 -4.98 -15.38
C PRO A 142 5.95 -5.41 -14.01
N PRO A 143 6.39 -4.45 -13.17
CA PRO A 143 6.89 -4.79 -11.84
C PRO A 143 5.81 -5.51 -11.03
N PRO A 144 6.20 -6.48 -10.19
CA PRO A 144 5.27 -7.35 -9.48
C PRO A 144 4.33 -6.51 -8.59
N SER A 145 3.04 -6.57 -8.88
CA SER A 145 1.96 -5.87 -8.16
C SER A 145 1.53 -6.58 -6.88
N LYS A 146 2.34 -7.50 -6.35
CA LYS A 146 2.05 -8.23 -5.11
C LYS A 146 3.17 -8.00 -4.10
N PRO A 147 2.86 -7.57 -2.87
CA PRO A 147 3.86 -7.48 -1.82
C PRO A 147 4.31 -8.90 -1.44
N THR A 148 5.57 -9.25 -1.77
CA THR A 148 6.21 -10.45 -1.24
C THR A 148 6.54 -10.21 0.23
N ILE A 149 5.75 -10.82 1.12
CA ILE A 149 5.99 -10.76 2.56
C ILE A 149 7.30 -11.49 2.86
N THR A 150 8.31 -10.75 3.32
CA THR A 150 9.54 -11.35 3.84
C THR A 150 9.28 -12.08 5.16
N LYS A 151 10.13 -13.04 5.51
CA LYS A 151 10.01 -13.89 6.71
C LYS A 151 9.83 -13.10 8.02
N ALA A 152 10.27 -11.84 8.06
CA ALA A 152 10.06 -10.91 9.16
C ALA A 152 8.63 -10.31 9.20
N GLY A 153 8.02 -10.03 8.04
CA GLY A 153 6.64 -9.52 7.95
C GLY A 153 5.59 -10.55 8.40
N LEU A 154 5.88 -11.84 8.21
CA LEU A 154 5.00 -12.93 8.67
C LEU A 154 4.85 -12.99 10.19
N ALA A 155 5.89 -12.58 10.95
CA ALA A 155 5.84 -12.55 12.41
C ALA A 155 4.91 -11.45 12.93
N ILE A 156 4.88 -10.29 12.26
CA ILE A 156 4.04 -9.14 12.64
C ILE A 156 2.56 -9.43 12.36
N ILE A 157 2.26 -10.11 11.25
CA ILE A 157 0.88 -10.50 10.89
C ILE A 157 0.35 -11.60 11.83
N LYS A 158 1.22 -12.50 12.28
CA LYS A 158 0.86 -13.60 13.19
C LYS A 158 0.37 -13.09 14.55
N ASP A 159 0.86 -11.94 15.00
CA ASP A 159 0.43 -11.32 16.26
C ASP A 159 -0.91 -10.57 16.14
N CYS A 160 -1.40 -10.31 14.91
CA CYS A 160 -2.71 -9.67 14.68
C CYS A 160 -3.86 -10.70 14.57
N CYS A 161 -3.58 -11.92 14.11
CA CYS A 161 -4.54 -13.02 14.00
C CYS A 161 -4.17 -14.15 14.97
N GLY A 162 -4.60 -14.05 16.23
CA GLY A 162 -4.40 -15.12 17.21
C GLY A 162 -4.78 -16.50 16.65
N ALA A 163 -3.79 -17.38 16.52
CA ALA A 163 -3.83 -18.83 16.30
C ALA A 163 -4.87 -19.43 15.30
N ALA A 164 -5.53 -18.65 14.44
CA ALA A 164 -6.42 -19.14 13.41
C ALA A 164 -5.89 -18.75 12.03
N GLN A 165 -5.77 -19.77 11.17
CA GLN A 165 -5.21 -19.71 9.82
C GLN A 165 -5.88 -18.61 8.98
N CYS A 166 -5.15 -17.53 8.72
CA CYS A 166 -5.50 -16.58 7.68
C CYS A 166 -4.81 -17.05 6.39
N SER A 167 -5.52 -17.80 5.56
CA SER A 167 -5.06 -18.18 4.22
C SER A 167 -5.35 -17.03 3.26
N ILE A 168 -4.31 -16.31 2.87
CA ILE A 168 -4.38 -15.34 1.77
C ILE A 168 -4.43 -16.16 0.46
N MET A 169 -5.58 -16.17 -0.22
CA MET A 169 -5.71 -16.55 -1.64
C MET A 169 -5.75 -15.28 -2.50
#